data_AF-A0A1N7SEM1-F1
#
_entry.id   AF-A0A1N7SEM1-F1
#
_cell.length_a   1.000
_cell.length_b   1.000
_cell.length_c   1.000
_cell.angle_alpha   90.00
_cell.angle_beta   90.00
_cell.angle_gamma   90.00
#
_symmetry.space_group_name_H-M   'P 1'
#
loop_
_entity.id
_entity.type
_entity.pdbx_description
1 polymer ?
#
loop_
_entity_poly.entity_id
_entity_poly.type
_entity_poly.pdbx_seq_one_letter_code
_entity_poly.pdbx_strand_id
1 'polypeptide(L)'
;MRVRVRVTIPTIADSLSAAHISWKWYSGGREGAKTTSEYCGICDPLTGFTSIMTTALKNNLQGMTELDSDLAGSSDRFPAVAFVRPPESKAGHPANAKVIDYENFVADLVDKVKANPALWKETAVLITVDEGGGYYDSGYIQPVDFFGDGTRIPLLAVSPWAKKGHVDHTYADHASILKFIEKNWHLQPLSARSRDNLANPVQRSDDEDKHSYVPGNRPAIGDLMSLFNFEHDIDEDRHDD
;
A
#
# COMPACT_ATOMS: atom_id res chain seq x y z
N MET A 1 28.80 21.08 22.34
CA MET A 1 27.50 20.41 22.54
C MET A 1 26.98 19.98 21.18
N ARG A 2 27.13 18.71 20.78
CA ARG A 2 26.55 18.19 19.53
C ARG A 2 25.16 17.66 19.88
N VAL A 3 24.12 18.38 19.50
CA VAL A 3 22.75 17.85 19.54
C VAL A 3 22.65 16.81 18.43
N ARG A 4 22.84 15.52 18.78
CA ARG A 4 22.41 14.43 17.90
C ARG A 4 20.90 14.36 18.00
N VAL A 5 20.19 15.08 17.14
CA VAL A 5 18.79 14.76 16.88
C VAL A 5 18.81 13.41 16.17
N ARG A 6 18.60 12.31 16.89
CA ARG A 6 18.21 11.05 16.27
C ARG A 6 16.79 11.27 15.77
N VAL A 7 16.64 11.64 14.51
CA VAL A 7 15.34 11.61 13.84
C VAL A 7 15.06 10.14 13.54
N THR A 8 14.48 9.43 14.51
CA THR A 8 13.88 8.12 14.31
C THR A 8 12.39 8.37 14.15
N ILE A 9 11.93 8.47 12.90
CA ILE A 9 10.50 8.47 12.58
C ILE A 9 10.11 6.99 12.47
N PRO A 10 9.13 6.50 13.24
CA PRO A 10 8.70 5.12 13.13
C PRO A 10 8.06 4.87 11.77
N THR A 11 8.25 3.67 11.27
CA THR A 11 7.61 3.16 10.05
C THR A 11 6.33 2.42 10.41
N ILE A 12 5.50 2.14 9.42
CA ILE A 12 4.35 1.25 9.61
C ILE A 12 4.77 -0.15 10.08
N ALA A 13 5.94 -0.63 9.64
CA ALA A 13 6.54 -1.87 10.10
C ALA A 13 6.85 -1.84 11.61
N ASP A 14 7.30 -0.70 12.15
CA ASP A 14 7.51 -0.54 13.59
C ASP A 14 6.19 -0.62 14.35
N SER A 15 5.15 0.08 13.88
CA SER A 15 3.82 0.08 14.49
C SER A 15 3.15 -1.30 14.46
N LEU A 16 3.20 -2.00 13.32
CA LEU A 16 2.68 -3.36 13.18
C LEU A 16 3.40 -4.32 14.13
N SER A 17 4.73 -4.23 14.21
CA SER A 17 5.54 -5.08 15.09
C SER A 17 5.23 -4.83 16.57
N ALA A 18 5.07 -3.57 16.98
CA ALA A 18 4.72 -3.20 18.34
C ALA A 18 3.34 -3.72 18.76
N ALA A 19 2.42 -3.85 17.81
CA ALA A 19 1.07 -4.41 17.99
C ALA A 19 1.00 -5.93 17.77
N HIS A 20 2.12 -6.62 17.53
CA HIS A 20 2.19 -8.05 17.22
C HIS A 20 1.39 -8.46 15.97
N ILE A 21 1.27 -7.57 14.99
CA ILE A 21 0.63 -7.84 13.71
C ILE A 21 1.70 -8.30 12.72
N SER A 22 1.46 -9.46 12.09
CA SER A 22 2.41 -10.03 11.14
C SER A 22 2.50 -9.19 9.86
N TRP A 23 3.72 -8.93 9.41
CA TRP A 23 3.96 -8.22 8.17
C TRP A 23 5.21 -8.75 7.47
N LYS A 24 5.21 -8.69 6.13
CA LYS A 24 6.41 -8.97 5.31
C LYS A 24 6.50 -7.97 4.17
N TRP A 25 7.73 -7.67 3.76
CA TRP A 25 8.06 -6.91 2.56
C TRP A 25 8.80 -7.82 1.58
N TYR A 26 8.18 -8.13 0.47
CA TYR A 26 8.71 -9.03 -0.56
C TYR A 26 9.28 -8.21 -1.71
N SER A 27 10.59 -8.33 -1.95
CA SER A 27 11.31 -7.60 -2.99
C SER A 27 11.83 -8.55 -4.07
N GLY A 28 11.49 -8.27 -5.33
CA GLY A 28 12.09 -8.93 -6.48
C GLY A 28 13.62 -8.87 -6.46
N GLY A 29 14.28 -9.96 -6.84
CA GLY A 29 15.74 -10.07 -6.83
C GLY A 29 16.38 -10.20 -5.45
N ARG A 30 15.60 -10.24 -4.36
CA ARG A 30 16.08 -10.55 -3.00
C ARG A 30 15.92 -12.03 -2.70
N GLU A 31 16.91 -12.63 -2.04
CA GLU A 31 16.81 -13.97 -1.44
C GLU A 31 17.56 -13.97 -0.09
N GLY A 32 16.81 -13.80 1.00
CA GLY A 32 17.37 -13.51 2.32
C GLY A 32 18.23 -12.24 2.32
N ALA A 33 19.52 -12.40 2.62
CA ALA A 33 20.50 -11.30 2.60
C ALA A 33 21.17 -11.09 1.23
N LYS A 34 20.92 -11.96 0.25
CA LYS A 34 21.51 -11.86 -1.09
C LYS A 34 20.59 -11.07 -2.02
N THR A 35 21.19 -10.36 -2.97
CA THR A 35 20.48 -9.58 -3.98
C THR A 35 21.04 -9.88 -5.37
N THR A 36 20.20 -9.80 -6.39
CA THR A 36 20.56 -9.96 -7.81
C THR A 36 20.41 -8.63 -8.57
N SER A 37 20.62 -8.63 -9.88
CA SER A 37 20.34 -7.48 -10.76
C SER A 37 18.86 -7.10 -10.80
N GLU A 38 17.96 -7.98 -10.37
CA GLU A 38 16.52 -7.71 -10.32
C GLU A 38 16.09 -6.93 -9.06
N TYR A 39 17.02 -6.68 -8.14
CA TYR A 39 16.76 -6.01 -6.88
C TYR A 39 16.98 -4.50 -6.98
N CYS A 40 15.93 -3.72 -6.73
CA CYS A 40 16.04 -2.27 -6.55
C CYS A 40 16.23 -1.91 -5.08
N GLY A 41 17.46 -1.58 -4.69
CA GLY A 41 17.77 -1.21 -3.30
C GLY A 41 17.09 0.08 -2.82
N ILE A 42 16.93 1.08 -3.69
CA ILE A 42 16.24 2.33 -3.34
C ILE A 42 14.71 2.17 -3.24
N CYS A 43 14.16 1.11 -3.84
CA CYS A 43 12.75 0.77 -3.81
C CYS A 43 12.36 -0.13 -2.61
N ASP A 44 13.31 -0.44 -1.73
CA ASP A 44 13.11 -1.22 -0.51
C ASP A 44 13.31 -0.29 0.71
N PRO A 45 12.33 0.58 1.00
CA PRO A 45 12.52 1.75 1.87
C PRO A 45 12.87 1.36 3.31
N LEU A 46 12.40 0.19 3.77
CA LEU A 46 12.63 -0.31 5.13
C LEU A 46 14.12 -0.60 5.39
N THR A 47 14.92 -0.82 4.34
CA THR A 47 16.37 -0.97 4.48
C THR A 47 17.08 0.32 4.95
N GLY A 48 16.44 1.48 4.80
CA GLY A 48 16.95 2.76 5.31
C GLY A 48 16.78 2.96 6.82
N PHE A 49 15.99 2.11 7.49
CA PHE A 49 15.61 2.30 8.88
C PHE A 49 16.41 1.41 9.83
N THR A 50 17.12 2.03 10.78
CA THR A 50 17.89 1.30 11.79
C THR A 50 17.02 0.42 12.68
N SER A 51 15.77 0.83 12.97
CA SER A 51 14.81 0.03 13.74
C SER A 51 14.51 -1.31 13.08
N ILE A 52 14.52 -1.35 11.75
CA ILE A 52 14.36 -2.58 10.97
C ILE A 52 15.69 -3.33 10.84
N MET A 53 16.71 -2.69 10.28
CA MET A 53 17.94 -3.38 9.83
C MET A 53 18.86 -3.84 10.96
N THR A 54 18.73 -3.29 12.17
CA THR A 54 19.56 -3.66 13.33
C THR A 54 18.86 -4.60 14.31
N THR A 55 17.63 -5.02 14.01
CA THR A 55 16.81 -5.91 14.85
C THR A 55 16.44 -7.20 14.10
N ALA A 56 15.62 -8.05 14.71
CA ALA A 56 15.05 -9.22 14.06
C ALA A 56 14.03 -8.85 12.95
N LEU A 57 13.53 -7.60 12.92
CA LEU A 57 12.55 -7.15 11.92
C LEU A 57 13.08 -7.23 10.49
N LYS A 58 14.41 -7.17 10.29
CA LYS A 58 15.03 -7.42 8.98
C LYS A 58 14.67 -8.80 8.39
N ASN A 59 14.27 -9.76 9.22
CA ASN A 59 13.84 -11.08 8.77
C ASN A 59 12.47 -11.05 8.08
N ASN A 60 11.74 -9.94 8.15
CA ASN A 60 10.49 -9.76 7.40
C ASN A 60 10.74 -9.23 5.98
N LEU A 61 12.00 -8.90 5.63
CA LEU A 61 12.39 -8.51 4.28
C LEU A 61 12.77 -9.75 3.47
N GLN A 62 11.89 -10.14 2.56
CA GLN A 62 11.88 -11.45 1.93
C GLN A 62 11.90 -11.38 0.40
N GLY A 63 12.17 -12.52 -0.22
CA GLY A 63 12.23 -12.69 -1.67
C GLY A 63 10.94 -13.18 -2.30
N MET A 64 10.92 -13.29 -3.63
CA MET A 64 9.77 -13.84 -4.36
C MET A 64 9.56 -15.33 -4.07
N THR A 65 10.63 -16.09 -3.80
CA THR A 65 10.51 -17.51 -3.42
C THR A 65 9.70 -17.69 -2.12
N GLU A 66 9.93 -16.83 -1.13
CA GLU A 66 9.16 -16.85 0.12
C GLU A 66 7.72 -16.38 -0.10
N LEU A 67 7.49 -15.36 -0.95
CA LEU A 67 6.15 -14.93 -1.34
C LEU A 67 5.33 -16.08 -1.93
N ASP A 68 5.91 -16.81 -2.89
CA ASP A 68 5.26 -17.97 -3.52
C ASP A 68 4.99 -19.07 -2.48
N SER A 69 5.91 -19.30 -1.53
CA SER A 69 5.71 -20.27 -0.45
C SER A 69 4.58 -19.87 0.51
N ASP A 70 4.46 -18.59 0.86
CA ASP A 70 3.44 -18.08 1.76
C ASP A 70 2.05 -18.08 1.09
N LEU A 71 1.95 -17.69 -0.19
CA LEU A 71 0.69 -17.73 -0.94
C LEU A 71 0.16 -19.16 -1.12
N ALA A 72 1.05 -20.13 -1.34
CA ALA A 72 0.70 -21.55 -1.45
C ALA A 72 0.42 -22.22 -0.10
N GLY A 73 0.73 -21.56 1.01
CA GLY A 73 0.48 -22.04 2.36
C GLY A 73 -0.98 -21.95 2.80
N SER A 74 -1.25 -22.32 4.04
CA SER A 74 -2.52 -22.03 4.70
C SER A 74 -2.69 -20.52 4.89
N SER A 75 -3.94 -20.03 4.92
CA SER A 75 -4.20 -18.58 4.99
C SER A 75 -3.60 -17.90 6.23
N ASP A 76 -3.52 -18.62 7.35
CA ASP A 76 -2.91 -18.17 8.61
C ASP A 76 -1.38 -18.00 8.55
N ARG A 77 -0.72 -18.59 7.55
CA ARG A 77 0.71 -18.36 7.29
C ARG A 77 0.98 -17.05 6.58
N PHE A 78 0.02 -16.54 5.81
CA PHE A 78 0.19 -15.29 5.08
C PHE A 78 0.19 -14.12 6.06
N PRO A 79 1.11 -13.14 5.94
CA PRO A 79 1.15 -12.01 6.87
C PRO A 79 -0.11 -11.15 6.74
N ALA A 80 -0.54 -10.54 7.84
CA ALA A 80 -1.69 -9.64 7.84
C ALA A 80 -1.45 -8.42 6.92
N VAL A 81 -0.19 -7.95 6.82
CA VAL A 81 0.22 -6.91 5.86
C VAL A 81 1.37 -7.40 4.99
N ALA A 82 1.14 -7.49 3.68
CA ALA A 82 2.17 -7.83 2.70
C ALA A 82 2.41 -6.65 1.76
N PHE A 83 3.66 -6.20 1.66
CA PHE A 83 4.11 -5.33 0.58
C PHE A 83 4.84 -6.17 -0.46
N VAL A 84 4.47 -6.04 -1.73
CA VAL A 84 5.10 -6.78 -2.82
C VAL A 84 5.64 -5.81 -3.85
N ARG A 85 6.93 -5.93 -4.12
CA ARG A 85 7.65 -5.14 -5.11
C ARG A 85 8.17 -6.08 -6.20
N PRO A 86 7.76 -5.93 -7.47
CA PRO A 86 8.17 -6.84 -8.55
C PRO A 86 9.69 -6.83 -8.79
N PRO A 87 10.26 -7.88 -9.42
CA PRO A 87 11.58 -7.81 -10.05
C PRO A 87 11.72 -6.57 -10.94
N GLU A 88 12.90 -5.97 -11.03
CA GLU A 88 13.17 -4.80 -11.90
C GLU A 88 12.59 -4.94 -13.30
N SER A 89 12.84 -6.09 -13.95
CA SER A 89 12.37 -6.39 -15.30
C SER A 89 10.83 -6.41 -15.44
N LYS A 90 10.10 -6.53 -14.33
CA LYS A 90 8.64 -6.61 -14.24
C LYS A 90 8.02 -5.45 -13.47
N ALA A 91 8.79 -4.43 -13.09
CA ALA A 91 8.30 -3.34 -12.25
C ALA A 91 7.49 -2.28 -13.01
N GLY A 92 7.51 -2.32 -14.36
CA GLY A 92 6.85 -1.33 -15.20
C GLY A 92 7.56 0.03 -15.25
N HIS A 93 8.72 0.14 -14.60
CA HIS A 93 9.51 1.38 -14.56
C HIS A 93 9.98 1.76 -15.99
N PRO A 94 9.93 3.05 -16.34
CA PRO A 94 10.42 3.52 -17.64
C PRO A 94 11.90 3.14 -17.87
N ALA A 95 12.25 2.88 -19.13
CA ALA A 95 13.59 2.51 -19.60
C ALA A 95 14.08 1.08 -19.27
N ASN A 96 13.68 0.45 -18.17
CA ASN A 96 14.17 -0.88 -17.74
C ASN A 96 13.09 -1.99 -17.77
N ALA A 97 11.80 -1.65 -17.83
CA ALA A 97 10.71 -2.63 -17.90
C ALA A 97 9.64 -2.26 -18.93
N LYS A 98 8.78 -3.23 -19.27
CA LYS A 98 7.61 -3.02 -20.12
C LYS A 98 6.34 -3.09 -19.28
N VAL A 99 5.33 -2.30 -19.67
CA VAL A 99 4.02 -2.30 -19.01
C VAL A 99 3.38 -3.69 -19.02
N ILE A 100 3.51 -4.44 -20.11
CA ILE A 100 2.95 -5.79 -20.21
C ILE A 100 3.57 -6.78 -19.20
N ASP A 101 4.86 -6.62 -18.88
CA ASP A 101 5.53 -7.50 -17.91
C ASP A 101 5.08 -7.18 -16.48
N TYR A 102 4.77 -5.92 -16.20
CA TYR A 102 4.13 -5.48 -14.96
C TYR A 102 2.69 -6.00 -14.85
N GLU A 103 1.87 -5.83 -15.89
CA GLU A 103 0.50 -6.33 -15.91
C GLU A 103 0.44 -7.85 -15.73
N ASN A 104 1.32 -8.60 -16.39
CA ASN A 104 1.43 -10.04 -16.23
C ASN A 104 1.83 -10.44 -14.80
N PHE A 105 2.75 -9.70 -14.17
CA PHE A 105 3.14 -9.95 -12.79
C PHE A 105 1.97 -9.71 -11.82
N VAL A 106 1.26 -8.59 -11.98
CA VAL A 106 0.11 -8.25 -11.15
C VAL A 106 -1.01 -9.28 -11.33
N ALA A 107 -1.30 -9.69 -12.56
CA ALA A 107 -2.31 -10.72 -12.85
C ALA A 107 -1.95 -12.06 -12.19
N ASP A 108 -0.71 -12.53 -12.34
CA ASP A 108 -0.21 -13.76 -11.70
C ASP A 108 -0.33 -13.69 -10.17
N LEU A 109 0.04 -12.56 -9.56
CA LEU A 109 -0.07 -12.38 -8.11
C LEU A 109 -1.54 -12.45 -7.64
N VAL A 110 -2.45 -11.75 -8.31
CA VAL A 110 -3.87 -11.78 -7.99
C VAL A 110 -4.46 -13.18 -8.17
N ASP A 111 -4.08 -13.89 -9.24
CA ASP A 111 -4.52 -15.25 -9.48
C ASP A 111 -4.00 -16.23 -8.42
N LYS A 112 -2.76 -16.08 -7.97
CA LYS A 112 -2.20 -16.87 -6.85
C LYS A 112 -2.94 -16.62 -5.53
N VAL A 113 -3.28 -15.37 -5.22
CA VAL A 113 -4.12 -15.06 -4.04
C VAL A 113 -5.49 -15.73 -4.17
N LYS A 114 -6.14 -15.61 -5.34
CA LYS A 114 -7.47 -16.20 -5.61
C LYS A 114 -7.47 -17.73 -5.63
N ALA A 115 -6.35 -18.35 -5.98
CA ALA A 115 -6.19 -19.81 -5.97
C ALA A 115 -6.23 -20.40 -4.55
N ASN A 116 -6.11 -19.56 -3.51
CA ASN A 116 -6.31 -19.92 -2.12
C ASN A 116 -7.63 -19.31 -1.61
N PRO A 117 -8.76 -20.03 -1.64
CA PRO A 117 -10.07 -19.45 -1.32
C PRO A 117 -10.18 -18.92 0.12
N ALA A 118 -9.51 -19.57 1.07
CA ALA A 118 -9.48 -19.12 2.46
C ALA A 118 -8.76 -17.78 2.61
N LEU A 119 -7.61 -17.63 1.93
CA LEU A 119 -6.89 -16.36 1.89
C LEU A 119 -7.67 -15.28 1.14
N TRP A 120 -8.20 -15.61 -0.04
CA TRP A 120 -8.92 -14.67 -0.90
C TRP A 120 -10.12 -14.04 -0.21
N LYS A 121 -10.89 -14.82 0.57
CA LYS A 121 -12.05 -14.32 1.33
C LYS A 121 -11.70 -13.16 2.25
N GLU A 122 -10.47 -13.11 2.75
CA GLU A 122 -10.00 -12.15 3.76
C GLU A 122 -9.01 -11.13 3.21
N THR A 123 -8.74 -11.13 1.89
CA THR A 123 -7.67 -10.31 1.30
C THR A 123 -8.21 -9.11 0.53
N ALA A 124 -7.54 -7.96 0.71
CA ALA A 124 -7.61 -6.82 -0.17
C ALA A 124 -6.25 -6.58 -0.83
N VAL A 125 -6.18 -6.64 -2.17
CA VAL A 125 -4.98 -6.33 -2.94
C VAL A 125 -5.07 -4.89 -3.42
N LEU A 126 -4.20 -4.02 -2.89
CA LEU A 126 -4.05 -2.64 -3.35
C LEU A 126 -2.88 -2.58 -4.35
N ILE A 127 -3.17 -2.15 -5.58
CA ILE A 127 -2.20 -2.09 -6.68
C ILE A 127 -1.95 -0.63 -7.01
N THR A 128 -0.70 -0.20 -6.91
CA THR A 128 -0.28 1.18 -7.20
C THR A 128 1.16 1.19 -7.72
N VAL A 129 1.61 2.33 -8.21
CA VAL A 129 3.01 2.59 -8.55
C VAL A 129 3.63 3.56 -7.53
N ASP A 130 4.96 3.63 -7.48
CA ASP A 130 5.68 4.55 -6.59
C ASP A 130 5.69 5.99 -7.12
N GLU A 131 5.70 6.16 -8.45
CA GLU A 131 5.73 7.47 -9.11
C GLU A 131 5.07 7.45 -10.51
N GLY A 132 4.99 8.62 -11.17
CA GLY A 132 4.25 8.81 -12.42
C GLY A 132 5.02 8.58 -13.73
N GLY A 133 6.25 8.06 -13.69
CA GLY A 133 7.14 7.76 -14.81
C GLY A 133 7.67 8.97 -15.57
N GLY A 134 7.42 10.19 -15.10
CA GLY A 134 7.59 11.42 -15.89
C GLY A 134 6.59 11.57 -17.04
N TYR A 135 5.51 10.77 -17.06
CA TYR A 135 4.43 10.91 -18.01
C TYR A 135 3.56 12.15 -17.69
N TYR A 136 2.90 12.69 -18.71
CA TYR A 136 1.98 13.81 -18.54
C TYR A 136 0.69 13.35 -17.83
N ASP A 137 0.32 14.05 -16.77
CA ASP A 137 -0.99 13.94 -16.12
C ASP A 137 -1.53 15.36 -15.83
N SER A 138 -2.82 15.56 -16.07
CA SER A 138 -3.52 16.84 -15.88
C SER A 138 -4.25 16.94 -14.54
N GLY A 139 -4.08 15.95 -13.67
CA GLY A 139 -4.74 15.86 -12.38
C GLY A 139 -4.33 17.00 -11.44
N TYR A 140 -5.26 17.35 -10.56
CA TYR A 140 -4.97 18.31 -9.49
C TYR A 140 -3.92 17.75 -8.54
N ILE A 141 -2.93 18.58 -8.20
CA ILE A 141 -1.88 18.27 -7.24
C ILE A 141 -2.03 19.19 -6.03
N GLN A 142 -2.14 18.59 -4.85
CA GLN A 142 -2.32 19.32 -3.62
C GLN A 142 -0.96 19.76 -3.02
N PRO A 143 -0.81 21.03 -2.61
CA PRO A 143 0.38 21.49 -1.88
C PRO A 143 0.27 21.07 -0.40
N VAL A 144 0.37 19.76 -0.13
CA VAL A 144 0.20 19.18 1.21
C VAL A 144 1.34 19.53 2.19
N ASP A 145 2.53 19.82 1.66
CA ASP A 145 3.69 20.31 2.41
C ASP A 145 4.62 21.12 1.48
N PHE A 146 5.87 21.36 1.89
CA PHE A 146 6.85 22.09 1.08
C PHE A 146 7.11 21.45 -0.30
N PHE A 147 7.06 20.12 -0.40
CA PHE A 147 7.20 19.38 -1.66
C PHE A 147 5.85 19.18 -2.35
N GLY A 148 4.77 19.06 -1.58
CA GLY A 148 3.45 18.73 -2.10
C GLY A 148 3.36 17.27 -2.54
N ASP A 149 2.29 16.93 -3.23
CA ASP A 149 2.18 15.64 -3.92
C ASP A 149 2.90 15.66 -5.27
N GLY A 150 3.20 14.46 -5.77
CA GLY A 150 3.65 14.26 -7.14
C GLY A 150 2.49 14.27 -8.14
N THR A 151 2.78 13.85 -9.38
CA THR A 151 1.73 13.59 -10.37
C THR A 151 0.81 12.47 -9.89
N ARG A 152 -0.44 12.48 -10.36
CA ARG A 152 -1.40 11.44 -10.04
C ARG A 152 -0.92 10.09 -10.58
N ILE A 153 -1.17 9.05 -9.80
CA ILE A 153 -0.85 7.66 -10.12
C ILE A 153 -2.12 6.78 -10.06
N PRO A 154 -2.15 5.62 -10.74
CA PRO A 154 -3.23 4.66 -10.57
C PRO A 154 -3.19 4.01 -9.19
N LEU A 155 -4.37 3.82 -8.59
CA LEU A 155 -4.58 2.94 -7.45
C LEU A 155 -5.82 2.08 -7.70
N LEU A 156 -5.66 0.76 -7.63
CA LEU A 156 -6.74 -0.21 -7.79
C LEU A 156 -6.90 -1.00 -6.48
N ALA A 157 -8.14 -1.30 -6.11
CA ALA A 157 -8.47 -2.24 -5.05
C ALA A 157 -9.13 -3.48 -5.64
N VAL A 158 -8.55 -4.65 -5.39
CA VAL A 158 -9.05 -5.95 -5.87
C VAL A 158 -9.30 -6.84 -4.64
N SER A 159 -10.57 -7.14 -4.39
CA SER A 159 -11.00 -7.86 -3.18
C SER A 159 -12.44 -8.36 -3.36
N PRO A 160 -12.88 -9.43 -2.65
CA PRO A 160 -14.30 -9.72 -2.48
C PRO A 160 -15.10 -8.54 -1.89
N TRP A 161 -14.44 -7.72 -1.08
CA TRP A 161 -15.00 -6.58 -0.36
C TRP A 161 -14.96 -5.27 -1.14
N ALA A 162 -14.25 -5.23 -2.28
CA ALA A 162 -14.12 -4.02 -3.07
C ALA A 162 -15.45 -3.71 -3.78
N LYS A 163 -15.82 -2.43 -3.84
CA LYS A 163 -16.99 -1.98 -4.62
C LYS A 163 -16.75 -2.29 -6.11
N LYS A 164 -17.63 -3.09 -6.70
CA LYS A 164 -17.49 -3.55 -8.09
C LYS A 164 -17.81 -2.42 -9.09
N GLY A 165 -16.96 -2.26 -10.10
CA GLY A 165 -17.15 -1.26 -11.17
C GLY A 165 -17.17 0.18 -10.68
N HIS A 166 -16.59 0.45 -9.51
CA HIS A 166 -16.63 1.74 -8.85
C HIS A 166 -15.35 2.53 -9.09
N VAL A 167 -15.49 3.83 -9.35
CA VAL A 167 -14.38 4.79 -9.38
C VAL A 167 -14.57 5.73 -8.21
N ASP A 168 -13.64 5.69 -7.27
CA ASP A 168 -13.61 6.61 -6.14
C ASP A 168 -12.86 7.90 -6.54
N HIS A 169 -13.42 9.04 -6.17
CA HIS A 169 -12.88 10.37 -6.46
C HIS A 169 -12.33 11.06 -5.21
N THR A 170 -12.30 10.37 -4.07
CA THR A 170 -11.67 10.85 -2.84
C THR A 170 -10.18 11.08 -3.09
N TYR A 171 -9.68 12.28 -2.75
CA TYR A 171 -8.27 12.60 -2.91
C TYR A 171 -7.41 11.72 -1.99
N ALA A 172 -6.46 10.99 -2.57
CA ALA A 172 -5.59 10.05 -1.89
C ALA A 172 -4.15 10.18 -2.42
N ASP A 173 -3.18 9.80 -1.59
CA ASP A 173 -1.77 9.67 -1.97
C ASP A 173 -1.21 8.35 -1.41
N HIS A 174 0.11 8.11 -1.49
CA HIS A 174 0.71 6.90 -0.93
C HIS A 174 0.50 6.73 0.58
N ALA A 175 0.36 7.83 1.35
CA ALA A 175 0.08 7.75 2.78
C ALA A 175 -1.34 7.22 3.06
N SER A 176 -2.26 7.28 2.10
CA SER A 176 -3.58 6.65 2.21
C SER A 176 -3.50 5.14 2.43
N ILE A 177 -2.46 4.47 1.92
CA ILE A 177 -2.22 3.03 2.20
C ILE A 177 -1.87 2.83 3.68
N LEU A 178 -1.08 3.73 4.26
CA LEU A 178 -0.74 3.67 5.69
C LEU A 178 -1.99 3.92 6.54
N LYS A 179 -2.82 4.90 6.19
CA LYS A 179 -4.11 5.17 6.86
C LYS A 179 -5.06 3.99 6.77
N PHE A 180 -5.10 3.31 5.62
CA PHE A 180 -5.91 2.10 5.45
C PHE A 180 -5.46 1.00 6.42
N ILE A 181 -4.15 0.76 6.52
CA ILE A 181 -3.56 -0.19 7.47
C ILE A 181 -3.88 0.24 8.91
N GLU A 182 -3.61 1.49 9.27
CA GLU A 182 -3.86 1.99 10.62
C GLU A 182 -5.33 1.81 11.04
N LYS A 183 -6.26 2.09 10.13
CA LYS A 183 -7.68 1.94 10.42
C LYS A 183 -8.13 0.48 10.50
N ASN A 184 -7.60 -0.39 9.64
CA ASN A 184 -7.92 -1.82 9.66
C ASN A 184 -7.42 -2.53 10.93
N TRP A 185 -6.26 -2.12 11.45
CA TRP A 185 -5.64 -2.72 12.63
C TRP A 185 -5.69 -1.83 13.89
N HIS A 186 -6.49 -0.78 13.87
CA HIS A 186 -6.65 0.18 14.98
C HIS A 186 -5.34 0.77 15.53
N LEU A 187 -4.38 1.03 14.64
CA LEU A 187 -3.11 1.65 14.97
C LEU A 187 -3.24 3.17 15.04
N GLN A 188 -2.27 3.78 15.71
CA GLN A 188 -2.14 5.24 15.75
C GLN A 188 -1.30 5.73 14.56
N PRO A 189 -1.51 6.99 14.11
CA PRO A 189 -0.62 7.64 13.15
C PRO A 189 0.84 7.56 13.59
N LEU A 190 1.75 7.38 12.65
CA LEU A 190 3.15 7.04 12.91
C LEU A 190 3.88 8.14 13.70
N SER A 191 3.65 9.40 13.36
CA SER A 191 4.32 10.53 14.02
C SER A 191 3.51 11.80 13.87
N ALA A 192 3.76 12.83 14.68
CA ALA A 192 3.08 14.13 14.51
C ALA A 192 3.42 14.89 13.19
N ARG A 193 4.28 14.34 12.33
CA ARG A 193 4.74 14.96 11.08
C ARG A 193 4.39 14.14 9.83
N SER A 194 3.90 12.92 10.00
CA SER A 194 3.53 12.07 8.87
C SER A 194 2.17 12.49 8.31
N ARG A 195 1.97 12.26 7.01
CA ARG A 195 0.77 12.67 6.27
C ARG A 195 -0.48 11.85 6.64
N ASP A 196 -0.29 10.70 7.27
CA ASP A 196 -1.33 9.87 7.88
C ASP A 196 -2.21 10.63 8.92
N ASN A 197 -1.71 11.70 9.55
CA ASN A 197 -2.50 12.56 10.43
C ASN A 197 -3.49 13.49 9.72
N LEU A 198 -3.37 13.67 8.40
CA LEU A 198 -4.24 14.60 7.68
C LEU A 198 -5.68 14.09 7.71
N ALA A 199 -6.63 15.02 7.79
CA ALA A 199 -8.05 14.68 7.80
C ALA A 199 -8.47 13.99 6.50
N ASN A 200 -9.54 13.19 6.56
CA ASN A 200 -10.16 12.66 5.35
C ASN A 200 -10.78 13.82 4.52
N PRO A 201 -10.72 13.76 3.18
CA PRO A 201 -11.29 14.77 2.31
C PRO A 201 -12.79 14.96 2.50
N VAL A 202 -13.23 16.22 2.52
CA VAL A 202 -14.64 16.60 2.45
C VAL A 202 -14.87 17.24 1.08
N GLN A 203 -15.77 16.67 0.28
CA GLN A 203 -16.19 17.29 -0.97
C GLN A 203 -17.10 18.50 -0.68
N ARG A 204 -16.90 19.58 -1.44
CA ARG A 204 -17.77 20.75 -1.37
C ARG A 204 -19.04 20.49 -2.17
N SER A 205 -20.19 20.81 -1.57
CA SER A 205 -21.52 20.65 -2.19
C SER A 205 -21.93 21.83 -3.05
N ASP A 206 -21.21 22.95 -3.00
CA ASP A 206 -21.52 24.24 -3.63
C ASP A 206 -20.70 24.56 -4.89
N ASP A 207 -19.82 23.65 -5.32
CA ASP A 207 -19.09 23.80 -6.58
C ASP A 207 -20.02 23.47 -7.77
N GLU A 208 -20.65 24.51 -8.34
CA GLU A 208 -21.35 24.43 -9.64
C GLU A 208 -20.43 23.93 -10.76
N ASP A 209 -19.12 24.13 -10.60
CA ASP A 209 -18.05 23.53 -11.40
C ASP A 209 -17.57 22.23 -10.72
N LYS A 210 -18.18 21.10 -11.12
CA LYS A 210 -17.96 19.68 -10.74
C LYS A 210 -16.51 19.20 -10.50
N HIS A 211 -15.73 19.86 -9.64
CA HIS A 211 -14.36 19.49 -9.32
C HIS A 211 -14.37 18.49 -8.16
N SER A 212 -15.04 17.35 -8.35
CA SER A 212 -15.18 16.27 -7.36
C SER A 212 -13.86 15.71 -6.83
N TYR A 213 -12.73 16.08 -7.45
CA TYR A 213 -11.37 15.63 -7.14
C TYR A 213 -10.61 16.57 -6.20
N VAL A 214 -11.11 17.78 -5.91
CA VAL A 214 -10.39 18.78 -5.09
C VAL A 214 -11.04 18.84 -3.70
N PRO A 215 -10.32 18.51 -2.61
CA PRO A 215 -10.92 18.58 -1.27
C PRO A 215 -11.27 20.01 -0.85
N GLY A 216 -12.38 20.16 -0.14
CA GLY A 216 -12.82 21.44 0.43
C GLY A 216 -12.08 21.85 1.71
N ASN A 217 -11.51 20.87 2.41
CA ASN A 217 -10.83 20.98 3.70
C ASN A 217 -9.31 20.72 3.60
N ARG A 218 -8.68 21.08 2.48
CA ARG A 218 -7.23 20.92 2.25
C ARG A 218 -6.40 21.60 3.38
N PRO A 219 -5.30 21.00 3.88
CA PRO A 219 -4.75 19.73 3.42
C PRO A 219 -5.52 18.49 3.92
N ALA A 220 -5.83 17.57 3.01
CA ALA A 220 -6.61 16.35 3.32
C ALA A 220 -6.23 15.17 2.40
N ILE A 221 -6.19 13.97 2.97
CA ILE A 221 -5.80 12.71 2.31
C ILE A 221 -6.70 11.58 2.81
N GLY A 222 -7.31 10.83 1.89
CA GLY A 222 -8.25 9.75 2.19
C GLY A 222 -7.61 8.54 2.85
N ASP A 223 -8.43 7.66 3.42
CA ASP A 223 -8.02 6.44 4.11
C ASP A 223 -8.33 5.16 3.32
N LEU A 224 -8.75 5.29 2.06
CA LEU A 224 -9.13 4.23 1.12
C LEU A 224 -10.34 3.37 1.53
N MET A 225 -10.97 3.63 2.68
CA MET A 225 -12.09 2.80 3.14
C MET A 225 -13.31 2.90 2.24
N SER A 226 -13.49 4.01 1.54
CA SER A 226 -14.54 4.24 0.56
C SER A 226 -14.47 3.32 -0.67
N LEU A 227 -13.34 2.65 -0.92
CA LEU A 227 -13.20 1.66 -1.99
C LEU A 227 -13.91 0.33 -1.68
N PHE A 228 -14.27 0.09 -0.42
CA PHE A 228 -14.78 -1.20 0.05
C PHE A 228 -16.22 -1.09 0.56
N ASN A 229 -16.93 -2.21 0.57
CA ASN A 229 -18.20 -2.39 1.24
C ASN A 229 -18.05 -3.50 2.30
N PHE A 230 -17.83 -3.10 3.55
CA PHE A 230 -17.70 -4.01 4.69
C PHE A 230 -19.04 -4.31 5.38
N GLU A 231 -20.16 -3.74 4.91
CA GLU A 231 -21.48 -3.89 5.54
C GLU A 231 -22.27 -5.10 5.00
N HIS A 232 -21.78 -5.78 3.96
CA HIS A 232 -22.52 -6.83 3.23
C HIS A 232 -22.77 -8.14 4.01
N ASP A 233 -22.09 -8.38 5.15
CA ASP A 233 -22.10 -9.66 5.87
C ASP A 233 -23.20 -9.80 6.94
N ILE A 234 -24.09 -8.81 7.13
CA ILE A 234 -25.15 -8.92 8.16
C ILE A 234 -26.35 -9.75 7.66
N ASP A 235 -26.51 -9.93 6.35
CA ASP A 235 -27.75 -10.51 5.76
C ASP A 235 -27.57 -11.88 5.06
N GLU A 236 -26.37 -12.32 4.68
CA GLU A 236 -26.20 -13.64 4.02
C GLU A 236 -26.23 -14.83 5.00
N ASP A 237 -25.98 -14.62 6.30
CA ASP A 237 -26.08 -15.66 7.35
C ASP A 237 -27.52 -15.86 7.90
N ARG A 238 -28.54 -15.19 7.35
CA ARG A 238 -29.94 -15.25 7.84
C ARG A 238 -30.90 -16.10 7.00
N HIS A 239 -30.42 -16.80 5.98
CA HIS A 239 -31.29 -17.54 5.07
C HIS A 239 -31.14 -19.07 5.07
N ASP A 240 -30.33 -19.62 5.97
CA ASP A 240 -30.25 -21.06 6.20
C ASP A 240 -30.64 -21.42 7.66
N ASP A 241 -31.93 -21.35 7.98
CA ASP A 241 -32.57 -22.01 9.15
C ASP A 241 -34.00 -22.48 8.80
#